data_AF-A0A948ZK56-F1
#
_entry.id   AF-A0A948ZK56-F1
#
_cell.length_a   1.000
_cell.length_b   1.000
_cell.length_c   1.000
_cell.angle_alpha   90.00
_cell.angle_beta   90.00
_cell.angle_gamma   90.00
#
_symmetry.space_group_name_H-M   'P 1'
#
loop_
_entity.id
_entity.type
_entity.pdbx_description
1 polymer ?
#
loop_
_entity_poly.entity_id
_entity_poly.type
_entity_poly.pdbx_seq_one_letter_code
_entity_poly.pdbx_strand_id
1 'polypeptide(L)' 'MFGLGTWELLIVAVVVLLLFGNRLPSVMRSLGRGVVEFKKGVSGIEDELQQVGREKDDNQADKSAPDEKNG' A
#
# COMPACT_ATOMS: atom_id res chain seq x y z
N MET A 1 -1.18 -35.03 -11.52
CA MET A 1 -2.49 -34.94 -12.20
C MET A 1 -3.31 -33.89 -11.46
N PHE A 2 -4.16 -33.11 -12.14
CA PHE A 2 -4.90 -31.93 -11.63
C PHE A 2 -4.11 -30.62 -11.62
N GLY A 3 -3.73 -30.14 -12.80
CA GLY A 3 -3.62 -28.70 -13.02
C GLY A 3 -4.97 -28.24 -13.52
N LEU A 4 -5.60 -27.28 -12.85
CA LEU A 4 -6.83 -26.64 -13.33
C LEU A 4 -6.57 -26.14 -14.75
N GLY A 5 -7.13 -26.85 -15.73
CA GLY A 5 -6.96 -26.51 -17.12
C GLY A 5 -7.66 -25.19 -17.41
N THR A 6 -7.15 -24.44 -18.39
CA THR A 6 -7.78 -23.21 -18.88
C THR A 6 -9.28 -23.42 -19.15
N TRP A 7 -9.67 -24.62 -19.59
CA TRP A 7 -11.05 -25.00 -19.84
C TRP A 7 -11.92 -25.08 -18.58
N GLU A 8 -11.41 -25.66 -17.50
CA GLU A 8 -12.13 -25.75 -16.21
C GLU A 8 -12.33 -24.35 -15.61
N LEU A 9 -11.29 -23.50 -15.67
CA LEU A 9 -11.39 -22.11 -15.24
C LEU A 9 -12.43 -21.32 -16.05
N LEU A 10 -12.51 -21.56 -17.36
CA LEU A 10 -13.50 -20.94 -18.25
C LEU A 10 -14.93 -21.33 -17.86
N ILE A 11 -15.18 -22.62 -17.59
CA ILE A 11 -16.49 -23.10 -17.16
C ILE A 11 -16.89 -22.46 -15.82
N VAL A 12 -15.99 -22.42 -14.85
CA VAL A 12 -16.23 -21.76 -13.56
C VAL A 12 -16.52 -20.27 -13.75
N ALA A 13 -15.74 -19.58 -14.59
CA ALA A 13 -15.95 -18.16 -14.89
C ALA A 13 -17.32 -17.92 -15.52
N VAL A 14 -17.77 -18.79 -16.42
CA VAL A 14 -19.11 -18.72 -17.03
C VAL A 14 -20.21 -18.91 -15.98
N VAL A 15 -20.09 -19.90 -15.08
CA VAL A 15 -21.06 -20.11 -13.99
C VAL A 15 -21.14 -18.87 -13.09
N VAL A 16 -19.99 -18.33 -12.69
CA VAL A 16 -19.93 -17.09 -11.89
C VAL A 16 -20.55 -15.92 -12.65
N LEU A 17 -20.29 -15.80 -13.95
CA LEU A 17 -20.89 -14.76 -14.79
C LEU A 17 -22.42 -14.92 -14.91
N LEU A 18 -22.96 -16.13 -14.92
CA LEU A 18 -24.41 -16.34 -14.93
C LEU A 18 -25.05 -15.97 -13.58
N LEU A 19 -24.39 -16.28 -12.46
CA LEU A 19 -24.89 -15.96 -11.12
C LEU A 19 -24.87 -14.45 -10.83
N PHE A 20 -23.77 -13.79 -11.18
CA PHE A 20 -23.56 -12.38 -10.85
C PHE A 20 -23.91 -11.43 -12.00
N GLY A 21 -23.82 -11.89 -13.25
CA GLY A 21 -24.12 -11.12 -14.46
C GLY A 21 -23.45 -9.76 -14.46
N ASN A 22 -24.27 -8.73 -14.67
CA ASN A 22 -23.85 -7.33 -14.69
C ASN A 22 -23.40 -6.77 -13.33
N ARG A 23 -23.58 -7.51 -12.23
CA ARG A 23 -23.11 -7.07 -10.90
C ARG A 23 -21.61 -7.27 -10.73
N LEU A 24 -21.01 -8.27 -11.39
CA LEU A 24 -19.61 -8.63 -11.24
C LEU A 24 -18.63 -7.45 -11.48
N PRO A 25 -18.77 -6.64 -12.55
CA PRO A 25 -17.94 -5.44 -12.74
C PRO A 25 -18.12 -4.40 -11.62
N SER A 26 -19.32 -4.29 -11.06
CA SER A 26 -19.57 -3.35 -9.96
C SER A 26 -18.88 -3.80 -8.67
N VAL A 27 -18.90 -5.11 -8.37
CA VAL A 27 -18.22 -5.66 -7.18
C VAL A 27 -16.71 -5.59 -7.34
N MET A 28 -16.19 -5.90 -8.53
CA MET A 28 -14.76 -5.74 -8.83
C MET A 28 -14.31 -4.29 -8.70
N ARG A 29 -15.12 -3.32 -9.16
CA ARG A 29 -14.79 -1.90 -8.99
C ARG A 29 -14.77 -1.48 -7.52
N SER A 30 -15.75 -1.87 -6.70
CA SER A 30 -15.76 -1.51 -5.28
C SER A 30 -14.61 -2.16 -4.51
N LEU A 31 -14.34 -3.44 -4.76
CA LEU A 31 -13.20 -4.15 -4.18
C LEU A 31 -11.87 -3.54 -4.63
N GLY A 32 -11.73 -3.24 -5.93
CA GLY A 32 -10.53 -2.63 -6.49
C GLY A 32 -10.24 -1.25 -5.91
N ARG A 33 -11.27 -0.43 -5.67
CA ARG A 33 -11.12 0.86 -4.97
C ARG A 33 -10.62 0.65 -3.53
N GLY A 34 -11.23 -0.29 -2.79
CA GLY A 34 -10.81 -0.61 -1.42
C GLY A 34 -9.37 -1.10 -1.33
N VAL A 35 -8.92 -1.95 -2.26
CA VAL A 35 -7.52 -2.42 -2.31
C VAL A 35 -6.56 -1.27 -2.63
N VAL A 36 -6.92 -0.37 -3.54
CA VAL A 36 -6.09 0.79 -3.89
C VAL A 36 -5.96 1.76 -2.70
N GLU A 37 -7.05 2.04 -2.00
CA GLU A 37 -7.06 2.89 -0.81
C GLU A 37 -6.29 2.24 0.35
N PHE A 38 -6.47 0.94 0.57
CA PHE A 38 -5.71 0.18 1.55
C PHE A 38 -4.19 0.25 1.27
N LYS A 39 -3.78 0.01 0.02
CA LYS A 39 -2.36 0.12 -0.37
C LYS A 39 -1.81 1.52 -0.14
N LYS A 40 -2.56 2.57 -0.45
CA LYS A 40 -2.15 3.96 -0.18
C LYS A 40 -2.01 4.24 1.30
N GLY A 41 -2.95 3.77 2.12
CA GLY A 41 -2.89 3.93 3.57
C GLY A 41 -1.66 3.25 4.18
N VAL A 42 -1.37 2.00 3.77
CA VAL A 42 -0.19 1.26 4.25
C VAL A 42 1.12 1.93 3.82
N SER A 43 1.23 2.36 2.55
CA SER A 43 2.44 3.06 2.08
C SER A 43 2.65 4.40 2.76
N GLY A 44 1.59 5.18 3.00
CA GLY A 44 1.70 6.48 3.70
C GLY A 44 2.20 6.33 5.13
N ILE A 45 1.78 5.28 5.84
CA ILE A 45 2.28 4.99 7.20
C ILE A 45 3.77 4.62 7.17
N GLU A 46 4.22 3.85 6.18
CA GLU A 46 5.62 3.48 6.04
C GLU A 46 6.53 4.70 5.75
N ASP A 47 6.03 5.65 4.95
CA ASP A 47 6.72 6.91 4.65
C ASP A 47 6.78 7.83 5.89
N GLU A 48 5.70 7.93 6.67
CA GLU A 48 5.66 8.69 7.93
C GLU A 48 6.62 8.11 8.98
N LEU A 49 6.67 6.79 9.13
CA LEU A 49 7.60 6.11 10.04
C LEU A 49 9.07 6.33 9.64
N GLN A 50 9.37 6.40 8.34
CA GLN A 50 10.71 6.73 7.84
C GLN A 50 11.09 8.20 8.06
N GLN A 51 10.15 9.14 7.94
CA GLN A 51 10.38 10.56 8.25
C GLN A 51 10.66 10.79 9.74
N VAL A 52 9.88 10.18 10.63
CA VAL A 52 10.09 10.27 12.09
C VAL A 52 11.44 9.69 12.52
N GLY A 53 11.97 8.72 11.77
CA GLY A 53 13.31 8.16 11.97
C GLY A 53 14.45 9.10 11.52
N ARG A 54 14.25 9.91 10.47
CA ARG A 54 15.27 10.84 9.96
C ARG A 54 15.34 12.17 10.72
N GLU A 55 14.22 12.64 11.27
CA GLU A 55 14.20 13.93 12.01
C GLU A 55 14.98 13.90 13.34
N LYS A 56 15.36 12.72 13.83
CA LYS A 56 16.21 12.57 15.03
C LYS A 56 17.71 12.68 14.77
N ASP A 57 18.18 12.69 13.52
CA ASP A 57 19.61 12.69 13.20
C ASP A 57 20.17 14.11 12.91
N ASP A 58 19.32 15.06 12.48
CA ASP A 58 19.76 16.39 12.04
C ASP A 58 19.81 17.47 13.15
N ASN A 59 19.40 17.18 14.39
CA ASN A 59 19.37 18.16 15.50
C ASN A 59 20.53 18.04 16.51
N GLN A 60 21.67 17.47 16.10
CA GLN A 60 22.89 17.37 16.94
C GLN A 60 24.15 17.99 16.30
N ALA A 61 24.00 18.91 15.35
CA ALA A 61 25.13 19.63 14.75
C ALA A 61 25.27 21.12 15.16
N ASP A 62 24.33 21.70 15.94
CA ASP A 62 24.28 23.15 16.21
C ASP A 62 24.33 23.55 17.70
N LYS A 63 25.09 22.82 18.54
CA LYS A 63 25.31 23.23 19.96
C LYS A 63 26.76 23.20 20.45
N SER A 64 27.73 23.18 19.53
CA SER A 64 29.15 23.30 19.88
C SER A 64 29.67 24.72 19.61
N ALA A 65 29.15 25.69 20.35
CA ALA A 65 29.87 26.93 20.62
C ALA A 65 29.93 27.12 22.14
N PRO A 66 31.13 27.12 22.70
CA PRO A 66 31.43 28.10 23.73
C PRO A 66 32.30 29.18 23.11
N ASP A 67 31.75 30.39 23.04
CA ASP A 67 32.48 31.65 23.10
C ASP A 67 33.70 31.53 24.03
N GLU A 68 34.91 31.53 23.45
CA GLU A 68 36.15 31.74 24.21
C GLU A 68 36.67 33.15 23.94
N LYS A 69 36.09 34.08 24.72
CA LYS A 69 36.78 35.03 25.60
C LYS A 69 37.79 36.01 24.99
N ASN A 70 37.38 37.27 24.99
CA ASN A 70 38.22 38.48 25.02
C ASN A 70 39.52 38.32 25.83
N GLY A 71 40.61 38.83 25.25
CA GLY A 71 41.92 39.06 25.88
C GLY A 71 42.85 39.79 24.92
#